data_AF-A0A7T4X2V2-F1
#
_entry.id   AF-A0A7T4X2V2-F1
#
_cell.length_a   1.000
_cell.length_b   1.000
_cell.length_c   1.000
_cell.angle_alpha   90.00
_cell.angle_beta   90.00
_cell.angle_gamma   90.00
#
_symmetry.space_group_name_H-M   'P 1'
#
loop_
_entity.id
_entity.type
_entity.pdbx_description
1 polymer ?
#
loop_
_entity_poly.entity_id
_entity_poly.type
_entity_poly.pdbx_seq_one_letter_code
_entity_poly.pdbx_strand_id
1 'polypeptide(L)'
;MRKPKRKASVESNVGKIAMSVIAPLRNQSFFSLDELSGAINAQLTAFNAQAFQKRTGSRYDIFQQEEVSALRPLPEFPYEVAEWVYGRKVNLDCHIQYKNNYYSCPYQYVRKAVNFKITKQRLDIYHQDQRIASHRRFGLYQKYQWATLPEHLPEQFNQPEWDDVRMKQWAQSIGPYTHSVVDRIFDSVTLKEQAYRSILSVLNLSKKYSKHDLEAACGLALTKLHTPRYKQLKTILSSGVLNQESETTEHTNTHTQSQQGYIRGADYYGGNE
;
A
#
# COMPACT_ATOMS: atom_id res chain seq x y z
N MET A 1 -0.77 55.90 -8.93
CA MET A 1 -0.99 54.58 -9.60
C MET A 1 -2.08 53.82 -8.86
N ARG A 2 -3.24 53.58 -9.49
CA ARG A 2 -4.37 52.87 -8.88
C ARG A 2 -4.22 51.37 -9.16
N LYS A 3 -3.84 50.57 -8.15
CA LYS A 3 -3.75 49.10 -8.29
C LYS A 3 -5.15 48.49 -8.40
N PRO A 4 -5.42 47.56 -9.34
CA PRO A 4 -6.72 46.92 -9.48
C PRO A 4 -7.02 46.01 -8.28
N LYS A 5 -8.10 46.32 -7.54
CA LYS A 5 -8.62 45.49 -6.43
C LYS A 5 -9.48 44.35 -6.97
N ARG A 6 -8.88 43.25 -7.44
CA ARG A 6 -9.63 42.07 -7.92
C ARG A 6 -10.45 41.36 -6.82
N LYS A 7 -10.12 41.56 -5.55
CA LYS A 7 -10.71 40.83 -4.41
C LYS A 7 -12.17 41.23 -4.10
N ALA A 8 -12.53 42.51 -4.24
CA ALA A 8 -13.85 43.01 -3.84
C ALA A 8 -15.02 42.51 -4.73
N SER A 9 -14.75 42.22 -6.00
CA SER A 9 -15.80 41.72 -6.92
C SER A 9 -16.13 40.25 -6.67
N VAL A 10 -15.16 39.44 -6.24
CA VAL A 10 -15.34 38.02 -5.95
C VAL A 10 -16.19 37.83 -4.69
N GLU A 11 -15.89 38.56 -3.61
CA GLU A 11 -16.63 38.48 -2.35
C GLU A 11 -18.11 38.91 -2.51
N SER A 12 -18.37 39.96 -3.31
CA SER A 12 -19.75 40.40 -3.61
C SER A 12 -20.54 39.35 -4.39
N ASN A 13 -19.89 38.59 -5.28
CA ASN A 13 -20.56 37.57 -6.08
C ASN A 13 -20.86 36.31 -5.27
N VAL A 14 -19.96 35.90 -4.37
CA VAL A 14 -20.22 34.79 -3.44
C VAL A 14 -21.44 35.08 -2.57
N GLY A 15 -21.56 36.29 -2.03
CA GLY A 15 -22.74 36.69 -1.25
C GLY A 15 -24.04 36.67 -2.06
N LYS A 16 -24.00 37.09 -3.33
CA LYS A 16 -25.18 37.02 -4.22
C LYS A 16 -25.61 35.59 -4.50
N ILE A 17 -24.66 34.69 -4.78
CA ILE A 17 -24.97 33.28 -5.00
C ILE A 17 -25.53 32.64 -3.73
N ALA A 18 -24.96 32.93 -2.57
CA ALA A 18 -25.49 32.44 -1.29
C ALA A 18 -26.94 32.90 -1.07
N MET A 19 -27.25 34.18 -1.34
CA MET A 19 -28.61 34.70 -1.21
C MET A 19 -29.58 34.15 -2.27
N SER A 20 -29.15 33.95 -3.51
CA SER A 20 -30.03 33.52 -4.60
C SER A 20 -30.20 32.00 -4.69
N VAL A 21 -29.26 31.22 -4.16
CA VAL A 21 -29.28 29.74 -4.25
C VAL A 21 -29.45 29.11 -2.88
N ILE A 22 -28.62 29.46 -1.90
CA ILE A 22 -28.66 28.80 -0.58
C ILE A 22 -29.88 29.26 0.22
N ALA A 23 -30.21 30.56 0.21
CA ALA A 23 -31.31 31.07 1.01
C ALA A 23 -32.68 30.46 0.62
N PRO A 24 -33.05 30.31 -0.65
CA PRO A 24 -34.31 29.64 -1.03
C PRO A 24 -34.38 28.16 -0.63
N LEU A 25 -33.24 27.46 -0.64
CA LEU A 25 -33.16 26.03 -0.35
C LEU A 25 -32.99 25.71 1.14
N ARG A 26 -32.77 26.71 2.00
CA ARG A 26 -32.40 26.53 3.43
C ARG A 26 -33.42 25.75 4.28
N ASN A 27 -34.69 25.74 3.87
CA ASN A 27 -35.78 25.06 4.57
C ASN A 27 -36.25 23.79 3.84
N GLN A 28 -35.51 23.36 2.81
CA GLN A 28 -35.80 22.13 2.07
C GLN A 28 -34.87 21.02 2.55
N SER A 29 -35.45 19.85 2.79
CA SER A 29 -34.70 18.63 3.11
C SER A 29 -34.50 17.83 1.83
N PHE A 30 -33.26 17.40 1.58
CA PHE A 30 -32.91 16.56 0.44
C PHE A 30 -32.46 15.19 0.94
N PHE A 31 -32.87 14.13 0.24
CA PHE A 31 -32.56 12.75 0.64
C PHE A 31 -31.53 12.10 -0.27
N SER A 32 -31.06 12.80 -1.31
CA SER A 32 -29.96 12.38 -2.17
C SER A 32 -29.14 13.57 -2.70
N LEU A 33 -27.92 13.30 -3.13
CA LEU A 33 -27.07 14.31 -3.78
C LEU A 33 -27.62 14.74 -5.15
N ASP A 34 -28.30 13.84 -5.87
CA ASP A 34 -28.87 14.15 -7.18
C ASP A 34 -30.04 15.15 -7.04
N GLU A 35 -30.89 14.95 -6.03
CA GLU A 35 -31.99 15.87 -5.71
C GLU A 35 -31.48 17.26 -5.35
N LEU A 36 -30.47 17.33 -4.47
CA LEU A 36 -29.80 18.59 -4.11
C LEU A 36 -29.16 19.26 -5.34
N SER A 37 -28.48 18.49 -6.19
CA SER A 37 -27.83 19.00 -7.41
C SER A 37 -28.87 19.58 -8.38
N GLY A 38 -30.02 18.91 -8.55
CA GLY A 38 -31.13 19.38 -9.34
C GLY A 38 -31.71 20.71 -8.82
N ALA A 39 -31.96 20.81 -7.52
CA ALA A 39 -32.47 22.02 -6.88
C ALA A 39 -31.50 23.20 -6.99
N ILE A 40 -30.20 22.96 -6.80
CA ILE A 40 -29.14 23.97 -6.99
C ILE A 40 -29.12 24.43 -8.44
N ASN A 41 -29.17 23.51 -9.42
CA ASN A 41 -29.14 23.85 -10.83
C ASN A 41 -30.36 24.68 -11.26
N ALA A 42 -31.55 24.39 -10.72
CA ALA A 42 -32.75 25.17 -10.97
C ALA A 42 -32.59 26.64 -10.48
N GLN A 43 -32.12 26.83 -9.25
CA GLN A 43 -31.87 28.17 -8.69
C GLN A 43 -30.76 28.91 -9.45
N LEU A 44 -29.69 28.20 -9.83
CA LEU A 44 -28.59 28.77 -10.60
C LEU A 44 -29.05 29.23 -11.99
N THR A 45 -29.89 28.43 -12.66
CA THR A 45 -30.47 28.77 -13.96
C THR A 45 -31.33 30.03 -13.86
N ALA A 46 -32.21 30.10 -12.84
CA ALA A 46 -33.02 31.28 -12.58
C ALA A 46 -32.17 32.53 -12.30
N PHE A 47 -31.13 32.40 -11.47
CA PHE A 47 -30.20 33.48 -11.16
C PHE A 47 -29.43 33.99 -12.39
N ASN A 48 -29.03 33.08 -13.28
CA ASN A 48 -28.30 33.44 -14.50
C ASN A 48 -29.22 34.11 -15.55
N ALA A 49 -30.49 33.71 -15.62
CA ALA A 49 -31.50 34.31 -16.49
C ALA A 49 -32.03 35.66 -15.98
N GLN A 50 -31.86 35.97 -14.69
CA GLN A 50 -32.34 37.22 -14.11
C GLN A 50 -31.67 38.44 -14.75
N ALA A 51 -32.49 39.38 -15.22
CA ALA A 51 -32.04 40.64 -15.81
C ALA A 51 -31.23 41.49 -14.81
N PHE A 52 -30.26 42.25 -15.32
CA PHE A 52 -29.49 43.16 -14.48
C PHE A 52 -30.30 44.39 -14.08
N GLN A 53 -30.00 44.94 -12.90
CA GLN A 53 -30.67 46.15 -12.39
C GLN A 53 -30.22 47.45 -13.09
N LYS A 54 -28.97 47.51 -13.57
CA LYS A 54 -28.34 48.74 -14.08
C LYS A 54 -27.81 48.62 -15.52
N ARG A 55 -28.06 47.50 -16.21
CA ARG A 55 -27.66 47.25 -17.59
C ARG A 55 -28.66 46.34 -18.27
N THR A 56 -28.66 46.33 -19.60
CA THR A 56 -29.52 45.45 -20.40
C THR A 56 -29.02 44.00 -20.38
N GLY A 57 -29.94 43.06 -20.57
CA GLY A 57 -29.67 41.62 -20.60
C GLY A 57 -29.51 40.96 -19.22
N SER A 58 -29.05 39.72 -19.25
CA SER A 58 -28.81 38.83 -18.11
C SER A 58 -27.40 38.23 -18.14
N ARG A 59 -27.03 37.47 -17.11
CA ARG A 59 -25.71 36.79 -17.08
C ARG A 59 -25.64 35.74 -18.18
N TYR A 60 -26.76 35.06 -18.43
CA TYR A 60 -26.88 34.08 -19.50
C TYR A 60 -26.71 34.73 -20.89
N ASP A 61 -27.29 35.91 -21.12
CA ASP A 61 -27.16 36.61 -22.41
C ASP A 61 -25.70 36.98 -22.72
N ILE A 62 -24.98 37.47 -21.71
CA ILE A 62 -23.55 37.80 -21.85
C ILE A 62 -22.73 36.54 -22.14
N PHE A 63 -23.00 35.44 -21.41
CA PHE A 63 -22.33 34.17 -21.63
C PHE A 63 -22.50 33.71 -23.08
N GLN A 64 -23.73 33.74 -23.60
CA GLN A 64 -24.04 33.33 -24.97
C GLN A 64 -23.42 34.24 -26.03
N GLN A 65 -23.47 35.56 -25.84
CA GLN A 65 -23.03 36.53 -26.84
C GLN A 65 -21.51 36.69 -26.89
N GLU A 66 -20.84 36.65 -25.74
CA GLU A 66 -19.42 37.03 -25.63
C GLU A 66 -18.54 35.84 -25.22
N GLU A 67 -18.95 35.04 -24.23
CA GLU A 67 -18.07 34.04 -23.62
C GLU A 67 -18.02 32.73 -24.42
N VAL A 68 -19.15 32.24 -24.95
CA VAL A 68 -19.24 30.93 -25.65
C VAL A 68 -18.23 30.82 -26.78
N SER A 69 -18.06 31.88 -27.59
CA SER A 69 -17.11 31.88 -28.70
C SER A 69 -15.64 31.83 -28.27
N ALA A 70 -15.34 32.24 -27.04
CA ALA A 70 -13.99 32.22 -26.46
C ALA A 70 -13.69 30.93 -25.67
N LEU A 71 -14.70 30.09 -25.41
CA LEU A 71 -14.53 28.84 -24.68
C LEU A 71 -13.93 27.74 -25.56
N ARG A 72 -13.08 26.91 -24.95
CA ARG A 72 -12.63 25.66 -25.56
C ARG A 72 -13.72 24.60 -25.47
N PRO A 73 -13.75 23.63 -26.41
CA PRO A 73 -14.65 22.49 -26.29
C PRO A 73 -14.41 21.75 -24.97
N LEU A 74 -15.47 21.15 -24.44
CA LEU A 74 -15.37 20.33 -23.25
C LEU A 74 -14.37 19.18 -23.52
N PRO A 75 -13.35 18.99 -22.66
CA PRO A 75 -12.43 17.87 -22.82
C PRO A 75 -13.19 16.54 -22.83
N GLU A 76 -12.80 15.65 -23.75
CA GLU A 76 -13.42 14.31 -23.88
C GLU A 76 -13.29 13.48 -22.59
N PHE A 77 -12.20 13.69 -21.85
CA PHE A 77 -11.93 13.01 -20.60
C PHE A 77 -12.04 13.98 -19.42
N PRO A 78 -12.80 13.63 -18.37
CA PRO A 78 -12.88 14.45 -17.17
C PRO A 78 -11.52 14.54 -16.49
N TYR A 79 -11.29 15.64 -15.77
CA TYR A 79 -10.08 15.80 -14.99
C TYR A 79 -9.94 14.68 -13.96
N GLU A 80 -8.86 13.91 -14.04
CA GLU A 80 -8.56 12.84 -13.10
C GLU A 80 -7.59 13.34 -12.03
N VAL A 81 -8.04 13.35 -10.78
CA VAL A 81 -7.18 13.68 -9.63
C VAL A 81 -6.10 12.61 -9.50
N ALA A 82 -4.85 13.04 -9.45
CA ALA A 82 -3.70 12.16 -9.28
C ALA A 82 -2.98 12.44 -7.96
N GLU A 83 -2.66 11.37 -7.24
CA GLU A 83 -1.76 11.36 -6.10
C GLU A 83 -0.33 11.10 -6.61
N TRP A 84 0.64 11.88 -6.16
CA TRP A 84 2.04 11.65 -6.47
C TRP A 84 2.80 11.10 -5.27
N VAL A 85 3.58 10.04 -5.49
CA VAL A 85 4.49 9.47 -4.49
C VAL A 85 5.90 9.49 -5.05
N TYR A 86 6.82 10.17 -4.36
CA TYR A 86 8.16 10.43 -4.89
C TYR A 86 9.23 9.54 -4.26
N GLY A 87 10.34 9.36 -4.98
CA GLY A 87 11.59 8.83 -4.44
C GLY A 87 11.55 7.37 -3.99
N ARG A 88 10.71 6.54 -4.61
CA ARG A 88 10.58 5.12 -4.26
C ARG A 88 11.63 4.31 -5.00
N LYS A 89 12.43 3.54 -4.26
CA LYS A 89 13.47 2.70 -4.85
C LYS A 89 12.87 1.47 -5.50
N VAL A 90 13.28 1.15 -6.73
CA VAL A 90 12.95 -0.13 -7.37
C VAL A 90 13.74 -1.24 -6.69
N ASN A 91 13.03 -2.29 -6.27
CA ASN A 91 13.65 -3.42 -5.58
C ASN A 91 14.42 -4.31 -6.57
N LEU A 92 15.20 -5.25 -6.02
CA LEU A 92 16.00 -6.22 -6.79
C LEU A 92 15.15 -7.14 -7.67
N ASP A 93 13.92 -7.41 -7.23
CA ASP A 93 12.93 -8.20 -7.96
C ASP A 93 12.29 -7.44 -9.13
N CYS A 94 12.81 -6.26 -9.51
CA CYS A 94 12.24 -5.36 -10.51
C CYS A 94 10.86 -4.79 -10.13
N HIS A 95 10.43 -4.87 -8.86
CA HIS A 95 9.12 -4.36 -8.44
C HIS A 95 9.21 -3.15 -7.52
N ILE A 96 8.19 -2.32 -7.60
CA ILE A 96 7.86 -1.29 -6.63
C ILE A 96 6.68 -1.73 -5.77
N GLN A 97 6.55 -1.15 -4.56
CA GLN A 97 5.44 -1.45 -3.67
C GLN A 97 4.56 -0.22 -3.47
N TYR A 98 3.25 -0.37 -3.69
CA TYR A 98 2.23 0.63 -3.33
C TYR A 98 1.04 -0.06 -2.67
N LYS A 99 0.65 0.41 -1.48
CA LYS A 99 -0.44 -0.16 -0.67
C LYS A 99 -0.41 -1.69 -0.54
N ASN A 100 0.77 -2.24 -0.26
CA ASN A 100 1.03 -3.67 -0.13
C ASN A 100 0.84 -4.52 -1.40
N ASN A 101 0.72 -3.89 -2.57
CA ASN A 101 0.77 -4.58 -3.85
C ASN A 101 2.05 -4.23 -4.60
N TYR A 102 2.43 -5.11 -5.52
CA TYR A 102 3.69 -5.04 -6.25
C TYR A 102 3.42 -4.78 -7.72
N TYR A 103 4.16 -3.85 -8.30
CA TYR A 103 4.07 -3.49 -9.71
C TYR A 103 5.47 -3.55 -10.32
N SER A 104 5.60 -4.26 -11.43
CA SER A 104 6.88 -4.41 -12.12
C SER A 104 7.35 -3.10 -12.76
N CYS A 105 8.65 -2.97 -12.92
CA CYS A 105 9.34 -1.84 -13.50
C CYS A 105 10.48 -2.39 -14.37
N PRO A 106 10.81 -1.78 -15.52
CA PRO A 106 11.88 -2.29 -16.36
C PRO A 106 13.20 -2.46 -15.58
N TYR A 107 13.87 -3.60 -15.78
CA TYR A 107 15.03 -4.04 -15.01
C TYR A 107 16.17 -3.01 -14.96
N GLN A 108 16.33 -2.20 -16.02
CA GLN A 108 17.31 -1.13 -16.11
C GLN A 108 17.15 -0.04 -15.02
N TYR A 109 16.03 -0.04 -14.30
CA TYR A 109 15.76 0.88 -13.18
C TYR A 109 15.90 0.24 -11.80
N VAL A 110 16.32 -1.03 -11.70
CA VAL A 110 16.61 -1.67 -10.41
C VAL A 110 17.57 -0.82 -9.58
N ARG A 111 17.26 -0.65 -8.28
CA ARG A 111 17.96 0.22 -7.32
C ARG A 111 17.90 1.73 -7.61
N LYS A 112 17.30 2.18 -8.72
CA LYS A 112 17.07 3.62 -8.97
C LYS A 112 15.82 4.10 -8.23
N ALA A 113 15.75 5.40 -7.96
CA ALA A 113 14.59 6.05 -7.37
C ALA A 113 13.61 6.48 -8.48
N VAL A 114 12.34 6.16 -8.30
CA VAL A 114 11.26 6.46 -9.24
C VAL A 114 10.10 7.14 -8.53
N ASN A 115 9.28 7.86 -9.31
CA ASN A 115 8.09 8.55 -8.85
C ASN A 115 6.85 7.85 -9.39
N PHE A 116 5.75 7.89 -8.64
CA PHE A 116 4.48 7.31 -9.03
C PHE A 116 3.46 8.40 -9.23
N LYS A 117 2.71 8.31 -10.32
CA LYS A 117 1.45 9.02 -10.49
C LYS A 117 0.32 8.02 -10.35
N ILE A 118 -0.43 8.13 -9.28
CA ILE A 118 -1.52 7.24 -8.94
C ILE A 118 -2.83 7.93 -9.27
N THR A 119 -3.65 7.29 -10.09
CA THR A 119 -4.99 7.76 -10.41
C THR A 119 -6.05 6.79 -9.85
N LYS A 120 -7.32 6.97 -10.21
CA LYS A 120 -8.40 6.09 -9.74
C LYS A 120 -8.19 4.67 -10.25
N GLN A 121 -7.75 4.54 -11.50
CA GLN A 121 -7.65 3.25 -12.19
C GLN A 121 -6.22 2.81 -12.52
N ARG A 122 -5.25 3.73 -12.49
CA ARG A 122 -3.89 3.46 -12.98
C ARG A 122 -2.82 3.84 -11.99
N LEU A 123 -1.69 3.17 -12.08
CA LEU A 123 -0.43 3.55 -11.46
C LEU A 123 0.62 3.67 -12.55
N ASP A 124 1.09 4.88 -12.77
CA ASP A 124 2.17 5.17 -13.72
C ASP A 124 3.48 5.37 -12.95
N ILE A 125 4.57 4.79 -13.45
CA ILE A 125 5.91 4.89 -12.88
C ILE A 125 6.73 5.83 -13.75
N TYR A 126 7.42 6.78 -13.13
CA TYR A 126 8.24 7.80 -13.76
C TYR A 126 9.69 7.76 -13.25
N HIS A 127 10.64 7.99 -14.15
CA HIS A 127 12.03 8.25 -13.84
C HIS A 127 12.47 9.50 -14.61
N GLN A 128 12.95 10.54 -13.91
CA GLN A 128 13.36 11.82 -14.52
C GLN A 128 12.29 12.38 -15.49
N ASP A 129 11.06 12.50 -15.02
CA ASP A 129 9.89 13.00 -15.78
C ASP A 129 9.44 12.18 -16.99
N GLN A 130 10.14 11.10 -17.33
CA GLN A 130 9.71 10.14 -18.34
C GLN A 130 8.89 9.01 -17.71
N ARG A 131 7.71 8.72 -18.27
CA ARG A 131 6.92 7.55 -17.89
C ARG A 131 7.60 6.28 -18.42
N ILE A 132 7.98 5.39 -17.51
CA ILE A 132 8.72 4.15 -17.82
C ILE A 132 7.84 2.90 -17.76
N ALA A 133 6.74 2.94 -17.03
CA ALA A 133 5.79 1.83 -16.92
C ALA A 133 4.39 2.33 -16.54
N SER A 134 3.37 1.56 -16.87
CA SER A 134 1.97 1.85 -16.55
C SER A 134 1.23 0.57 -16.21
N HIS A 135 0.49 0.58 -15.10
CA HIS A 135 -0.21 -0.58 -14.59
C HIS A 135 -1.65 -0.24 -14.22
N ARG A 136 -2.56 -1.21 -14.39
CA ARG A 136 -3.88 -1.13 -13.78
C ARG A 136 -3.71 -1.18 -12.26
N ARG A 137 -4.28 -0.22 -11.56
CA ARG A 137 -4.23 -0.14 -10.10
C ARG A 137 -5.09 -1.25 -9.50
N PHE A 138 -4.51 -2.00 -8.57
CA PHE A 138 -5.28 -2.96 -7.78
C PHE A 138 -6.36 -2.28 -6.94
N GLY A 139 -7.51 -2.94 -6.80
CA GLY A 139 -8.64 -2.43 -6.00
C GLY A 139 -8.28 -2.28 -4.52
N LEU A 140 -9.06 -1.47 -3.78
CA LEU A 140 -8.77 -1.11 -2.38
C LEU A 140 -8.66 -2.33 -1.44
N TYR A 141 -9.39 -3.41 -1.72
CA TYR A 141 -9.41 -4.62 -0.90
C TYR A 141 -8.30 -5.62 -1.26
N GLN A 142 -7.67 -5.45 -2.42
CA GLN A 142 -6.64 -6.37 -2.90
C GLN A 142 -5.30 -6.01 -2.24
N LYS A 143 -4.67 -7.01 -1.61
CA LYS A 143 -3.37 -6.89 -0.94
C LYS A 143 -2.46 -8.04 -1.34
N TYR A 144 -1.16 -7.78 -1.35
CA TYR A 144 -0.10 -8.75 -1.66
C TYR A 144 -0.21 -9.34 -3.07
N GLN A 145 -0.84 -8.61 -3.99
CA GLN A 145 -0.95 -8.97 -5.41
C GLN A 145 0.26 -8.46 -6.21
N TRP A 146 0.50 -9.10 -7.35
CA TRP A 146 1.62 -8.80 -8.24
C TRP A 146 1.11 -8.46 -9.65
N ALA A 147 1.48 -7.28 -10.15
CA ALA A 147 1.29 -6.86 -11.53
C ALA A 147 2.65 -6.91 -12.25
N THR A 148 2.98 -8.09 -12.75
CA THR A 148 4.26 -8.35 -13.43
C THR A 148 4.04 -8.38 -14.94
N LEU A 149 4.70 -7.48 -15.66
CA LEU A 149 4.77 -7.51 -17.12
C LEU A 149 6.07 -8.24 -17.51
N PRO A 150 6.02 -9.29 -18.34
CA PRO A 150 7.21 -10.04 -18.74
C PRO A 150 8.29 -9.15 -19.39
N GLU A 151 7.89 -8.15 -20.18
CA GLU A 151 8.78 -7.19 -20.84
C GLU A 151 9.60 -6.31 -19.89
N HIS A 152 9.19 -6.18 -18.62
CA HIS A 152 9.94 -5.42 -17.63
C HIS A 152 11.12 -6.18 -17.06
N LEU A 153 11.11 -7.50 -17.20
CA LEU A 153 12.17 -8.36 -16.72
C LEU A 153 13.25 -8.45 -17.82
N PRO A 154 14.53 -8.66 -17.46
CA PRO A 154 15.61 -8.65 -18.44
C PRO A 154 15.45 -9.78 -19.46
N GLU A 155 15.71 -9.51 -20.74
CA GLU A 155 15.66 -10.50 -21.86
C GLU A 155 16.50 -11.75 -21.56
N GLN A 156 17.55 -11.60 -20.77
CA GLN A 156 18.32 -12.69 -20.16
C GLN A 156 17.56 -13.35 -18.99
N PHE A 157 16.31 -13.77 -19.20
CA PHE A 157 15.48 -14.52 -18.25
C PHE A 157 16.11 -15.85 -17.72
N ASN A 158 17.36 -16.15 -18.07
CA ASN A 158 18.18 -17.28 -17.61
C ASN A 158 19.51 -16.89 -16.90
N GLN A 159 19.77 -15.62 -16.60
CA GLN A 159 20.90 -15.24 -15.75
C GLN A 159 20.48 -14.45 -14.49
N PRO A 160 19.69 -15.06 -13.57
CA PRO A 160 19.49 -14.54 -12.22
C PRO A 160 20.68 -14.86 -11.27
N GLU A 161 21.86 -15.21 -11.82
CA GLU A 161 22.99 -15.73 -11.04
C GLU A 161 23.52 -14.78 -9.95
N TRP A 162 23.18 -13.50 -10.02
CA TRP A 162 23.74 -12.53 -9.08
C TRP A 162 23.08 -12.52 -7.70
N ASP A 163 21.85 -13.02 -7.57
CA ASP A 163 21.14 -12.99 -6.29
C ASP A 163 20.63 -14.37 -5.84
N ASP A 164 20.22 -15.29 -6.71
CA ASP A 164 19.73 -16.60 -6.25
C ASP A 164 20.85 -17.48 -5.67
N VAL A 165 21.95 -17.65 -6.40
CA VAL A 165 23.17 -18.36 -5.97
C VAL A 165 23.71 -17.70 -4.70
N ARG A 166 23.78 -16.37 -4.68
CA ARG A 166 24.25 -15.60 -3.52
C ARG A 166 23.35 -15.78 -2.30
N MET A 167 22.03 -15.75 -2.46
CA MET A 167 21.07 -15.96 -1.36
C MET A 167 21.14 -17.39 -0.85
N LYS A 168 21.26 -18.38 -1.74
CA LYS A 168 21.44 -19.79 -1.37
C LYS A 168 22.77 -20.02 -0.64
N GLN A 169 23.86 -19.41 -1.09
CA GLN A 169 25.16 -19.45 -0.41
C GLN A 169 25.13 -18.74 0.94
N TRP A 170 24.46 -17.59 1.05
CA TRP A 170 24.27 -16.92 2.34
C TRP A 170 23.46 -17.79 3.30
N ALA A 171 22.36 -18.39 2.83
CA ALA A 171 21.58 -19.35 3.62
C ALA A 171 22.44 -20.53 4.08
N GLN A 172 23.24 -21.10 3.19
CA GLN A 172 24.16 -22.20 3.49
C GLN A 172 25.21 -21.81 4.53
N SER A 173 25.70 -20.56 4.51
CA SER A 173 26.64 -20.04 5.51
C SER A 173 26.05 -19.84 6.91
N ILE A 174 24.72 -19.93 7.03
CA ILE A 174 24.00 -19.94 8.31
C ILE A 174 23.78 -21.39 8.75
N GLY A 175 23.26 -22.22 7.84
CA GLY A 175 23.17 -23.67 8.04
C GLY A 175 22.20 -24.38 7.07
N PRO A 176 22.15 -25.72 7.13
CA PRO A 176 21.38 -26.56 6.20
C PRO A 176 19.85 -26.37 6.28
N TYR A 177 19.28 -26.11 7.46
CA TYR A 177 17.85 -25.85 7.63
C TYR A 177 17.48 -24.48 7.06
N THR A 178 18.32 -23.46 7.25
CA THR A 178 18.10 -22.14 6.64
C THR A 178 18.16 -22.23 5.12
N HIS A 179 19.10 -23.00 4.56
CA HIS A 179 19.15 -23.30 3.12
C HIS A 179 17.85 -23.97 2.63
N SER A 180 17.39 -24.99 3.34
CA SER A 180 16.15 -25.70 3.01
C SER A 180 14.92 -24.78 3.02
N VAL A 181 14.82 -23.85 3.98
CA VAL A 181 13.74 -22.84 3.99
C VAL A 181 13.81 -21.95 2.74
N VAL A 182 15.00 -21.49 2.37
CA VAL A 182 15.20 -20.63 1.19
C VAL A 182 14.79 -21.34 -0.10
N ASP A 183 15.18 -22.60 -0.26
CA ASP A 183 14.77 -23.42 -1.41
C ASP A 183 13.25 -23.58 -1.48
N ARG A 184 12.59 -23.92 -0.37
CA ARG A 184 11.13 -24.05 -0.33
C ARG A 184 10.39 -22.74 -0.60
N ILE A 185 11.00 -21.58 -0.34
CA ILE A 185 10.43 -20.29 -0.71
C ILE A 185 10.56 -20.07 -2.23
N PHE A 186 11.71 -20.42 -2.83
CA PHE A 186 11.87 -20.36 -4.28
C PHE A 186 10.87 -21.26 -5.01
N ASP A 187 10.67 -22.48 -4.53
CA ASP A 187 9.74 -23.45 -5.14
C ASP A 187 8.26 -23.03 -5.02
N SER A 188 7.95 -22.11 -4.10
CA SER A 188 6.57 -21.63 -3.87
C SER A 188 6.11 -20.54 -4.84
N VAL A 189 7.01 -19.97 -5.65
CA VAL A 189 6.71 -18.87 -6.57
C VAL A 189 6.95 -19.29 -8.02
N THR A 190 6.16 -18.74 -8.93
CA THR A 190 6.32 -18.98 -10.37
C THR A 190 7.53 -18.26 -10.95
N LEU A 191 7.85 -17.08 -10.41
CA LEU A 191 9.02 -16.27 -10.78
C LEU A 191 9.92 -16.11 -9.56
N LYS A 192 11.19 -16.51 -9.68
CA LYS A 192 12.18 -16.49 -8.57
C LYS A 192 12.31 -15.12 -7.93
N GLU A 193 12.20 -14.06 -8.71
CA GLU A 193 12.28 -12.67 -8.27
C GLU A 193 11.23 -12.35 -7.20
N GLN A 194 10.03 -12.94 -7.29
CA GLN A 194 8.98 -12.75 -6.31
C GLN A 194 9.37 -13.28 -4.92
N ALA A 195 10.25 -14.29 -4.87
CA ALA A 195 10.77 -14.84 -3.63
C ALA A 195 11.90 -14.01 -3.01
N TYR A 196 12.65 -13.22 -3.80
CA TYR A 196 13.83 -12.49 -3.32
C TYR A 196 13.55 -11.64 -2.09
N ARG A 197 12.44 -10.88 -2.08
CA ARG A 197 12.07 -10.07 -0.92
C ARG A 197 11.77 -10.91 0.32
N SER A 198 11.08 -12.04 0.15
CA SER A 198 10.76 -12.95 1.24
C SER A 198 12.04 -13.56 1.81
N ILE A 199 12.92 -14.07 0.95
CA ILE A 199 14.20 -14.67 1.32
C ILE A 199 15.10 -13.66 2.00
N LEU A 200 15.29 -12.47 1.42
CA LEU A 200 16.06 -11.40 2.06
C LEU A 200 15.49 -11.00 3.41
N SER A 201 14.17 -10.98 3.58
CA SER A 201 13.56 -10.68 4.87
C SER A 201 13.90 -11.74 5.93
N VAL A 202 13.94 -13.02 5.55
CA VAL A 202 14.35 -14.13 6.40
C VAL A 202 15.85 -14.05 6.71
N LEU A 203 16.71 -13.94 5.70
CA LEU A 203 18.17 -13.88 5.88
C LEU A 203 18.60 -12.66 6.72
N ASN A 204 17.92 -11.52 6.58
CA ASN A 204 18.19 -10.34 7.40
C ASN A 204 17.84 -10.52 8.89
N LEU A 205 17.11 -11.58 9.31
CA LEU A 205 16.96 -11.90 10.73
C LEU A 205 18.31 -12.21 11.40
N SER A 206 19.28 -12.76 10.65
CA SER A 206 20.65 -13.02 11.13
C SER A 206 21.43 -11.76 11.51
N LYS A 207 20.94 -10.57 11.16
CA LYS A 207 21.51 -9.29 11.61
C LYS A 207 21.05 -8.89 13.00
N LYS A 208 19.90 -9.41 13.44
CA LYS A 208 19.29 -9.09 14.74
C LYS A 208 19.44 -10.25 15.75
N TYR A 209 19.37 -11.48 15.25
CA TYR A 209 19.51 -12.71 16.02
C TYR A 209 20.79 -13.43 15.61
N SER A 210 21.33 -14.30 16.46
CA SER A 210 22.52 -15.06 16.10
C SER A 210 22.23 -16.02 14.92
N LYS A 211 23.27 -16.39 14.17
CA LYS A 211 23.13 -17.37 13.09
C LYS A 211 22.65 -18.72 13.62
N HIS A 212 23.11 -19.10 14.81
CA HIS A 212 22.72 -20.33 15.50
C HIS A 212 21.22 -20.35 15.81
N ASP A 213 20.69 -19.27 16.40
CA ASP A 213 19.27 -19.20 16.75
C ASP A 213 18.38 -19.20 15.52
N LEU A 214 18.81 -18.52 14.45
CA LEU A 214 18.08 -18.52 13.18
C LEU A 214 18.04 -19.92 12.57
N GLU A 215 19.15 -20.64 12.60
CA GLU A 215 19.23 -22.01 12.09
C GLU A 215 18.33 -22.97 12.88
N ALA A 216 18.37 -22.91 14.21
CA ALA A 216 17.50 -23.70 15.08
C ALA A 216 16.01 -23.36 14.86
N ALA A 217 15.68 -22.07 14.71
CA ALA A 217 14.32 -21.64 14.38
C ALA A 217 13.85 -22.16 13.02
N CYS A 218 14.73 -22.19 12.01
CA CYS A 218 14.44 -22.77 10.71
C CYS A 218 14.17 -24.27 10.84
N GLY A 219 15.01 -25.01 11.57
CA GLY A 219 14.81 -26.44 11.85
C GLY A 219 13.46 -26.71 12.50
N LEU A 220 13.15 -26.01 13.59
CA LEU A 220 11.87 -26.14 14.28
C LEU A 220 10.69 -25.76 13.38
N ALA A 221 10.80 -24.70 12.59
CA ALA A 221 9.73 -24.28 11.69
C ALA A 221 9.43 -25.31 10.60
N LEU A 222 10.47 -25.95 10.04
CA LEU A 222 10.33 -26.95 8.98
C LEU A 222 9.60 -28.23 9.44
N THR A 223 9.62 -28.54 10.74
CA THR A 223 8.83 -29.66 11.30
C THR A 223 7.33 -29.40 11.28
N LYS A 224 6.92 -28.12 11.38
CA LYS A 224 5.52 -27.71 11.52
C LYS A 224 4.93 -27.16 10.23
N LEU A 225 5.76 -26.66 9.31
CA LEU A 225 5.34 -25.88 8.16
C LEU A 225 6.13 -26.28 6.91
N HIS A 226 5.42 -26.39 5.78
CA HIS A 226 6.08 -26.65 4.51
C HIS A 226 6.94 -25.46 4.07
N THR A 227 6.39 -24.25 3.99
CA THR A 227 7.13 -23.04 3.56
C THR A 227 7.09 -21.95 4.64
N PRO A 228 8.00 -21.98 5.63
CA PRO A 228 8.09 -20.96 6.67
C PRO A 228 8.37 -19.56 6.09
N ARG A 229 7.66 -18.54 6.59
CA ARG A 229 7.87 -17.13 6.21
C ARG A 229 8.37 -16.30 7.39
N TYR A 230 8.90 -15.11 7.10
CA TYR A 230 9.48 -14.17 8.08
C TYR A 230 8.68 -14.05 9.38
N LYS A 231 7.35 -13.88 9.32
CA LYS A 231 6.52 -13.70 10.51
C LYS A 231 6.58 -14.92 11.44
N GLN A 232 6.55 -16.13 10.88
CA GLN A 232 6.59 -17.38 11.65
C GLN A 232 7.96 -17.57 12.30
N LEU A 233 9.04 -17.37 11.54
CA LEU A 233 10.41 -17.47 12.06
C LEU A 233 10.67 -16.42 13.14
N LYS A 234 10.23 -15.18 12.92
CA LYS A 234 10.33 -14.11 13.92
C LYS A 234 9.58 -14.46 15.20
N THR A 235 8.39 -15.06 15.11
CA THR A 235 7.65 -15.50 16.28
C THR A 235 8.44 -16.55 17.06
N ILE A 236 8.96 -17.59 16.39
CA ILE A 236 9.78 -18.64 17.02
C ILE A 236 11.02 -18.06 17.71
N LEU A 237 11.74 -17.16 17.03
CA LEU A 237 12.92 -16.49 17.57
C LEU A 237 12.60 -15.58 18.76
N SER A 238 11.41 -14.99 18.79
CA SER A 238 10.98 -14.12 19.90
C SER A 238 10.41 -14.88 21.09
N SER A 239 9.89 -16.09 20.89
CA SER A 239 9.19 -16.85 21.93
C SER A 239 10.11 -17.61 22.89
N GLY A 240 11.44 -17.52 22.73
CA GLY A 240 12.41 -18.19 23.62
C GLY A 240 12.37 -19.72 23.59
N VAL A 241 11.59 -20.32 22.68
CA VAL A 241 11.38 -21.77 22.55
C VAL A 241 12.70 -22.52 22.26
N LEU A 242 13.65 -21.84 21.63
CA LEU A 242 14.98 -22.37 21.33
C LEU A 242 15.83 -22.65 22.59
N ASN A 243 15.51 -22.01 23.71
CA ASN A 243 16.19 -22.25 24.98
C ASN A 243 15.66 -23.51 25.71
N GLN A 244 14.55 -24.10 25.26
CA GLN A 244 13.95 -25.27 25.90
C GLN A 244 14.43 -26.61 25.30
N GLU A 245 14.97 -26.60 24.08
CA GLU A 245 15.47 -27.83 23.43
C GLU A 245 16.90 -28.19 23.88
N SER A 246 17.66 -27.23 24.43
CA SER A 246 19.00 -27.48 25.00
C SER A 246 19.00 -28.32 26.29
N GLU A 247 17.84 -28.65 26.85
CA GLU A 247 17.73 -29.46 28.08
C GLU A 247 17.31 -30.93 27.83
N THR A 248 17.16 -31.39 26.58
CA THR A 248 16.67 -32.77 26.31
C THR A 248 17.71 -33.75 25.78
N THR A 249 19.00 -33.43 25.83
CA THR A 249 20.06 -34.41 25.59
C THR A 249 21.15 -34.30 26.65
N GLU A 250 20.92 -34.95 27.79
CA GLU A 250 21.89 -35.80 28.52
C GLU A 250 21.26 -36.32 29.82
N HIS A 251 21.09 -37.64 29.91
CA HIS A 251 20.68 -38.32 31.14
C HIS A 251 21.80 -38.29 32.19
N THR A 252 21.51 -37.83 33.40
CA THR A 252 21.98 -38.54 34.60
C THR A 252 20.96 -38.43 35.73
N ASN A 253 20.56 -39.59 36.25
CA ASN A 253 19.79 -39.72 37.47
C ASN A 253 20.52 -39.05 38.63
N THR A 254 20.00 -37.92 39.11
CA THR A 254 20.17 -37.50 40.50
C THR A 254 18.88 -36.89 41.01
N HIS A 255 18.24 -37.64 41.92
CA HIS A 255 17.19 -37.14 42.79
C HIS A 255 17.62 -35.82 43.44
N THR A 256 16.91 -34.75 43.12
CA THR A 256 16.91 -33.55 43.96
C THR A 256 15.48 -33.06 44.06
N GLN A 257 14.85 -33.31 45.22
CA GLN A 257 13.56 -32.76 45.59
C GLN A 257 13.67 -31.24 45.66
N SER A 258 13.12 -30.53 44.67
CA SER A 258 12.81 -29.11 44.78
C SER A 258 11.30 -28.95 44.98
N GLN A 259 10.94 -28.51 46.17
CA GLN A 259 9.60 -28.15 46.67
C GLN A 259 8.57 -27.81 45.58
N GLN A 260 7.68 -28.77 45.30
CA GLN A 260 6.36 -28.47 44.78
C GLN A 260 5.55 -27.83 45.91
N GLY A 261 4.98 -26.66 45.64
CA GLY A 261 4.04 -26.02 46.58
C GLY A 261 2.91 -26.98 46.90
N TYR A 262 2.61 -27.16 48.19
CA TYR A 262 1.50 -27.97 48.66
C TYR A 262 0.17 -27.37 48.17
N ILE A 263 -0.38 -27.92 47.09
CA ILE A 263 -1.76 -27.67 46.67
C ILE A 263 -2.64 -28.58 47.52
N ARG A 264 -3.55 -27.99 48.31
CA ARG A 264 -4.48 -28.75 49.15
C ARG A 264 -5.57 -29.38 48.28
N GLY A 265 -5.93 -30.63 48.60
CA GLY A 265 -6.94 -31.41 47.88
C GLY A 265 -8.34 -30.80 47.95
N ALA A 266 -9.22 -31.26 47.05
CA ALA A 266 -10.57 -30.73 46.87
C ALA A 266 -11.41 -30.69 48.16
N ASP A 267 -11.16 -31.59 49.11
CA ASP A 267 -11.81 -31.64 50.42
C ASP A 267 -11.61 -30.35 51.25
N TYR A 268 -10.55 -29.57 50.98
CA TYR A 268 -10.29 -28.31 51.67
C TYR A 268 -11.25 -27.18 51.26
N TYR A 269 -11.85 -27.27 50.07
CA TYR A 269 -12.74 -26.24 49.51
C TYR A 269 -14.22 -26.64 49.52
N GLY A 270 -14.54 -27.87 49.95
CA GLY A 270 -15.90 -28.30 50.22
C GLY A 270 -16.37 -27.70 51.54
N GLY A 271 -17.02 -26.53 51.50
CA GLY A 271 -17.71 -25.99 52.67
C GLY A 271 -18.75 -27.00 53.16
N ASN A 272 -18.67 -27.36 54.45
CA ASN A 272 -19.69 -28.17 55.10
C ASN A 272 -21.04 -27.45 55.06
N GLU A 273 -22.09 -28.16 54.64
CA GLU A 273 -23.46 -27.92 55.09
C GLU A 273 -23.61 -28.29 56.58
#